data_AF-A0A087TQ05-F1
#
_entry.id   AF-A0A087TQ05-F1
#
_cell.length_a   1.000
_cell.length_b   1.000
_cell.length_c   1.000
_cell.angle_alpha   90.00
_cell.angle_beta   90.00
_cell.angle_gamma   90.00
#
_symmetry.space_group_name_H-M   'P 1'
#
loop_
_entity.id
_entity.type
_entity.pdbx_description
1 polymer ?
#
loop_
_entity_poly.entity_id
_entity_poly.type
_entity_poly.pdbx_seq_one_letter_code
_entity_poly.pdbx_strand_id
1 'polypeptide(L)'
;MEVDAAWPWKILWGDEAHFYLNGTMNTQNCRIWNDKSPHASQQFPYIHQPVWCGFTAEFIVGPFFYENITPTGPETCSVTGEKYRHMLNSFVIPALQQRQCLGEIIFMQDGAPPHVAVRVQQMLRQNFTTETVISRYFPTAWPPRSPDLTPYDFWLWGYLKSKVYQGVVQDLATLKDNISRTVRKIPADMLLSAVVHTVNRMQYVVHNNGSHIEPHLNAK
;
A
#
# COMPACT_ATOMS: atom_id res chain seq x y z
N MET A 1 7.46 5.72 -29.84
CA MET A 1 6.33 5.09 -29.13
C MET A 1 5.50 6.24 -28.59
N GLU A 2 4.33 6.50 -29.19
CA GLU A 2 3.37 7.45 -28.61
C GLU A 2 2.96 6.90 -27.25
N VAL A 3 3.25 7.66 -26.19
CA VAL A 3 2.77 7.32 -24.86
C VAL A 3 1.29 7.67 -24.86
N ASP A 4 0.41 6.66 -24.84
CA ASP A 4 -1.04 6.86 -24.68
C ASP A 4 -1.27 7.79 -23.49
N ALA A 5 -1.81 9.00 -23.74
CA ALA A 5 -2.01 10.01 -22.70
C ALA A 5 -2.89 9.53 -21.52
N ALA A 6 -3.61 8.42 -21.70
CA ALA A 6 -4.43 7.80 -20.67
C ALA A 6 -3.69 6.81 -19.75
N TRP A 7 -2.41 6.50 -20.01
CA TRP A 7 -1.66 5.50 -19.26
C TRP A 7 -1.67 5.69 -17.72
N PRO A 8 -1.62 6.91 -17.15
CA PRO A 8 -1.56 7.06 -15.68
C PRO A 8 -2.83 6.58 -14.99
N TRP A 9 -3.97 6.66 -15.68
CA TRP A 9 -5.28 6.28 -15.16
C TRP A 9 -5.46 4.76 -15.10
N LYS A 10 -4.68 4.03 -15.90
CA LYS A 10 -4.67 2.56 -15.99
C LYS A 10 -3.69 1.89 -15.03
N ILE A 11 -2.90 2.66 -14.27
CA ILE A 11 -1.95 2.10 -13.30
C ILE A 11 -2.71 1.57 -12.09
N LEU A 12 -2.48 0.31 -11.74
CA LEU A 12 -2.81 -0.22 -10.43
C LEU A 12 -1.63 0.05 -9.49
N TRP A 13 -1.80 1.07 -8.65
CA TRP A 13 -0.90 1.36 -7.55
C TRP A 13 -1.16 0.37 -6.43
N GLY A 14 -0.12 -0.18 -5.80
CA GLY A 14 -0.27 -1.12 -4.69
C GLY A 14 0.86 -0.96 -3.68
N ASP A 15 0.54 -1.12 -2.39
CA ASP A 15 1.49 -1.02 -1.29
C ASP A 15 0.96 -1.71 -0.02
N GLU A 16 1.84 -1.89 0.96
CA GLU A 16 1.54 -2.44 2.28
C GLU A 16 1.75 -1.45 3.43
N ALA A 17 0.84 -1.50 4.42
CA ALA A 17 1.03 -0.80 5.69
C ALA A 17 0.72 -1.68 6.89
N HIS A 18 1.36 -1.35 8.01
CA HIS A 18 1.11 -1.96 9.32
C HIS A 18 0.14 -1.08 10.12
N PHE A 19 -0.96 -1.68 10.58
CA PHE A 19 -1.91 -1.08 11.52
C PHE A 19 -1.75 -1.72 12.89
N TYR A 20 -1.52 -0.92 13.93
CA TYR A 20 -1.28 -1.40 15.29
C TYR A 20 -2.53 -1.26 16.15
N LEU A 21 -2.75 -2.19 17.07
CA LEU A 21 -3.92 -2.15 17.95
C LEU A 21 -3.88 -0.97 18.94
N ASN A 22 -2.68 -0.52 19.32
CA ASN A 22 -2.47 0.59 20.26
C ASN A 22 -2.43 1.99 19.60
N GLY A 23 -2.85 2.12 18.33
CA GLY A 23 -2.81 3.38 17.59
C GLY A 23 -1.45 3.67 16.93
N THR A 24 -1.36 4.77 16.16
CA THR A 24 -0.14 5.17 15.47
C THR A 24 0.98 5.51 16.45
N MET A 25 1.91 4.58 16.67
CA MET A 25 3.17 4.88 17.35
C MET A 25 4.08 5.68 16.42
N ASN A 26 4.22 6.98 16.70
CA ASN A 26 5.44 7.71 16.34
C ASN A 26 6.57 7.12 17.20
N THR A 27 7.67 6.67 16.61
CA THR A 27 8.85 6.17 17.35
C THR A 27 9.42 7.20 18.33
N GLN A 28 9.06 8.48 18.19
CA GLN A 28 9.36 9.55 19.16
C GLN A 28 8.40 9.63 20.36
N ASN A 29 7.21 9.01 20.31
CA ASN A 29 6.19 9.08 21.37
C ASN A 29 6.29 7.97 22.42
N CYS A 30 7.30 7.10 22.36
CA CYS A 30 7.52 6.03 23.34
C CYS A 30 8.36 6.51 24.55
N ARG A 31 8.02 7.66 25.13
CA ARG A 31 8.57 8.10 26.42
C ARG A 31 7.45 8.14 27.45
N ILE A 32 7.35 7.07 28.25
CA ILE A 32 6.56 7.06 29.47
C ILE A 32 7.43 7.73 30.54
N TRP A 33 7.02 8.89 31.04
CA TRP A 33 7.61 9.48 32.24
C TRP A 33 6.95 8.83 33.46
N ASN A 34 7.74 8.14 34.26
CA ASN A 34 7.32 7.60 35.56
C ASN A 34 8.37 8.03 36.60
N ASP A 35 7.92 8.53 37.75
CA ASP A 35 8.77 9.01 38.84
C ASP A 35 9.53 7.88 39.57
N LYS A 36 9.31 6.62 39.19
CA LYS A 36 10.03 5.45 39.71
C LYS A 36 10.73 4.69 38.59
N SER A 37 12.03 4.95 38.46
CA SER A 37 13.04 4.21 37.70
C SER A 37 12.91 4.22 36.16
N PRO A 38 13.82 4.89 35.42
CA PRO A 38 13.75 5.06 33.96
C PRO A 38 14.11 3.80 33.14
N HIS A 39 14.19 2.63 33.78
CA HIS A 39 14.65 1.37 33.15
C HIS A 39 13.56 0.31 32.95
N ALA A 40 12.30 0.60 33.29
CA ALA A 40 11.20 -0.31 33.00
C ALA A 40 10.70 -0.11 31.56
N SER A 41 11.31 -0.79 30.59
CA SER A 41 10.71 -0.97 29.26
C SER A 41 9.56 -1.96 29.37
N GLN A 42 8.32 -1.48 29.43
CA GLN A 42 7.16 -2.35 29.37
C GLN A 42 6.91 -2.74 27.91
N GLN A 43 7.27 -3.97 27.56
CA GLN A 43 7.07 -4.54 26.24
C GLN A 43 5.59 -4.94 26.11
N PHE A 44 4.76 -4.09 25.51
CA PHE A 44 3.41 -4.48 25.14
C PHE A 44 3.50 -5.48 23.97
N PRO A 45 2.66 -6.53 23.92
CA PRO A 45 2.58 -7.38 22.74
C PRO A 45 2.23 -6.51 21.51
N TYR A 46 3.14 -6.46 20.55
CA TYR A 46 3.05 -5.65 19.32
C TYR A 46 2.06 -6.28 18.33
N ILE A 47 0.78 -6.26 18.68
CA ILE A 47 -0.28 -6.77 17.81
C ILE A 47 -0.48 -5.77 16.68
N HIS A 48 -0.12 -6.19 15.48
CA HIS A 48 -0.23 -5.40 14.26
C HIS A 48 -0.81 -6.24 13.14
N GLN A 49 -1.55 -5.58 12.26
CA GLN A 49 -2.15 -6.15 11.08
C GLN A 49 -1.43 -5.57 9.85
N PRO A 50 -0.62 -6.37 9.13
CA PRO A 50 -0.16 -5.99 7.81
C PRO A 50 -1.34 -6.03 6.83
N VAL A 51 -1.48 -4.99 6.04
CA VAL A 51 -2.57 -4.78 5.10
C VAL A 51 -2.00 -4.39 3.75
N TRP A 52 -2.48 -5.02 2.68
CA TRP A 52 -2.28 -4.55 1.32
C TRP A 52 -3.55 -3.87 0.80
N CYS A 53 -3.40 -2.78 0.07
CA CYS A 53 -4.45 -2.24 -0.79
C CYS A 53 -3.84 -1.96 -2.16
N GLY A 54 -4.66 -2.01 -3.20
CA GLY A 54 -4.34 -1.57 -4.56
C GLY A 54 -5.41 -0.62 -5.08
N PHE A 55 -5.10 0.41 -5.86
CA PHE A 55 -6.13 1.20 -6.53
C PHE A 55 -5.68 1.77 -7.88
N THR A 56 -6.67 2.02 -8.74
CA THR A 56 -6.56 2.79 -9.98
C THR A 56 -7.26 4.14 -9.79
N ALA A 57 -7.26 4.99 -10.81
CA ALA A 57 -8.02 6.25 -10.77
C ALA A 57 -9.54 6.06 -10.57
N GLU A 58 -10.07 4.86 -10.78
CA GLU A 58 -11.51 4.59 -10.78
C GLU A 58 -11.98 3.71 -9.60
N PHE A 59 -11.15 2.75 -9.17
CA PHE A 59 -11.56 1.79 -8.15
C PHE A 59 -10.42 1.35 -7.25
N ILE A 60 -10.79 0.86 -6.07
CA ILE A 60 -9.89 0.26 -5.09
C ILE A 60 -10.11 -1.26 -4.99
N VAL A 61 -9.02 -2.00 -4.85
CA VAL A 61 -8.91 -3.43 -4.61
C VAL A 61 -8.27 -3.61 -3.24
N GLY A 62 -9.06 -4.01 -2.24
CA GLY A 62 -8.58 -4.10 -0.87
C GLY A 62 -9.67 -3.78 0.15
N PRO A 63 -9.33 -3.85 1.43
CA PRO A 63 -8.04 -4.30 1.97
C PRO A 63 -7.84 -5.82 1.87
N PHE A 64 -6.59 -6.27 1.74
CA PHE A 64 -6.19 -7.66 1.98
C PHE A 64 -5.41 -7.75 3.29
N PHE A 65 -5.77 -8.69 4.15
CA PHE A 65 -5.15 -8.90 5.45
C PHE A 65 -4.19 -10.08 5.41
N TYR A 66 -2.92 -9.87 5.75
CA TYR A 66 -1.93 -10.96 5.77
C TYR A 66 -2.09 -11.81 7.04
N GLU A 67 -2.65 -13.00 6.85
CA GLU A 67 -2.93 -13.93 7.94
C GLU A 67 -2.49 -15.36 7.59
N ASN A 68 -2.19 -16.14 8.64
CA ASN A 68 -2.12 -17.59 8.62
C ASN A 68 -3.42 -18.14 9.20
N ILE A 69 -3.98 -19.16 8.56
CA ILE A 69 -5.11 -19.90 9.14
C ILE A 69 -4.51 -20.93 10.10
N THR A 70 -4.75 -20.77 11.39
CA THR A 70 -4.35 -21.74 12.42
C THR A 70 -5.60 -22.42 13.01
N PRO A 71 -5.47 -23.55 13.73
CA PRO A 71 -6.60 -24.19 14.40
C PRO A 71 -7.32 -23.28 15.41
N THR A 72 -6.63 -22.27 15.92
CA THR A 72 -7.14 -21.27 16.88
C THR A 72 -7.72 -20.02 16.20
N GLY A 73 -7.66 -19.93 14.87
CA GLY A 73 -8.20 -18.84 14.07
C GLY A 73 -7.14 -18.14 13.19
N PRO A 74 -7.49 -17.03 12.53
CA PRO A 74 -6.52 -16.25 11.75
C PRO A 74 -5.50 -15.55 12.66
N GLU A 75 -4.22 -15.71 12.33
CA GLU A 75 -3.11 -15.03 13.01
C GLU A 75 -2.32 -14.16 12.02
N THR A 76 -1.98 -12.94 12.43
CA THR A 76 -1.25 -11.97 11.60
C THR A 76 0.13 -12.52 11.22
N CYS A 77 0.59 -12.30 9.99
CA CYS A 77 1.88 -12.80 9.52
C CYS A 77 2.66 -11.79 8.68
N SER A 78 3.99 -11.91 8.66
CA SER A 78 4.87 -11.03 7.86
C SER A 78 4.66 -11.19 6.35
N VAL A 79 4.86 -10.10 5.61
CA VAL A 79 4.79 -10.09 4.15
C VAL A 79 6.06 -10.71 3.57
N THR A 80 6.01 -12.00 3.22
CA THR A 80 7.06 -12.70 2.49
C THR A 80 6.74 -12.73 1.00
N GLY A 81 7.73 -13.03 0.14
CA GLY A 81 7.47 -13.19 -1.30
C GLY A 81 6.41 -14.24 -1.61
N GLU A 82 6.32 -15.30 -0.80
CA GLU A 82 5.28 -16.33 -0.96
C GLU A 82 3.89 -15.83 -0.54
N LYS A 83 3.80 -15.08 0.56
CA LYS A 83 2.54 -14.45 1.00
C LYS A 83 2.07 -13.37 0.03
N TYR A 84 2.99 -12.58 -0.51
CA TYR A 84 2.71 -11.59 -1.54
C TYR A 84 2.22 -12.26 -2.83
N ARG A 85 2.90 -13.31 -3.30
CA ARG A 85 2.46 -14.12 -4.45
C ARG A 85 1.07 -14.72 -4.23
N HIS A 86 0.81 -15.23 -3.04
CA HIS A 86 -0.50 -15.76 -2.68
C HIS A 86 -1.57 -14.68 -2.79
N MET A 87 -1.35 -13.52 -2.17
CA MET A 87 -2.26 -12.36 -2.23
C MET A 87 -2.56 -11.95 -3.68
N LEU A 88 -1.54 -11.85 -4.55
CA LEU A 88 -1.77 -11.50 -5.95
C LEU A 88 -2.65 -12.53 -6.68
N ASN A 89 -2.42 -13.82 -6.46
CA ASN A 89 -3.17 -14.90 -7.12
C ASN A 89 -4.59 -15.10 -6.57
N SER A 90 -4.78 -14.97 -5.25
CA SER A 90 -6.06 -15.25 -4.61
C SER A 90 -6.97 -14.04 -4.51
N PHE A 91 -6.41 -12.83 -4.63
CA PHE A 91 -7.14 -11.59 -4.41
C PHE A 91 -7.07 -10.62 -5.60
N VAL A 92 -5.87 -10.18 -5.99
CA VAL A 92 -5.71 -9.10 -6.99
C VAL A 92 -6.10 -9.53 -8.39
N ILE A 93 -5.49 -10.59 -8.91
CA ILE A 93 -5.76 -11.07 -10.27
C ILE A 93 -7.24 -11.43 -10.44
N PRO A 94 -7.88 -12.20 -9.53
CA PRO A 94 -9.33 -12.45 -9.61
C PRO A 94 -10.16 -11.17 -9.58
N ALA A 95 -9.80 -10.17 -8.77
CA ALA A 95 -10.52 -8.90 -8.71
C ALA A 95 -10.43 -8.11 -10.03
N LEU A 96 -9.29 -8.14 -10.71
CA LEU A 96 -9.10 -7.51 -12.02
C LEU A 96 -9.82 -8.28 -13.13
N GLN A 97 -9.79 -9.61 -13.08
CA GLN A 97 -10.53 -10.49 -14.01
C GLN A 97 -12.03 -10.29 -13.90
N GLN A 98 -12.57 -10.22 -12.68
CA GLN A 98 -14.00 -9.96 -12.44
C GLN A 98 -14.45 -8.62 -13.02
N ARG A 99 -13.55 -7.61 -13.01
CA ARG A 99 -13.77 -6.29 -13.62
C ARG A 99 -13.47 -6.26 -15.12
N GLN A 100 -13.03 -7.38 -15.71
CA GLN A 100 -12.65 -7.50 -17.11
C GLN A 100 -11.56 -6.51 -17.56
N CYS A 101 -10.68 -6.10 -16.65
CA CYS A 101 -9.66 -5.07 -16.90
C CYS A 101 -8.21 -5.58 -16.80
N LEU A 102 -8.00 -6.87 -16.51
CA LEU A 102 -6.66 -7.44 -16.31
C LEU A 102 -5.69 -7.13 -17.48
N GLY A 103 -6.18 -7.17 -18.72
CA GLY A 103 -5.38 -6.92 -19.92
C GLY A 103 -5.08 -5.44 -20.20
N GLU A 104 -5.76 -4.52 -19.52
CA GLU A 104 -5.62 -3.07 -19.73
C GLU A 104 -4.83 -2.38 -18.61
N ILE A 105 -4.70 -3.05 -17.46
CA ILE A 105 -4.02 -2.52 -16.28
C ILE A 105 -2.50 -2.54 -16.46
N ILE A 106 -1.89 -1.43 -16.07
CA ILE A 106 -0.45 -1.34 -15.84
C ILE A 106 -0.20 -1.65 -14.36
N PHE A 107 0.38 -2.80 -14.05
CA PHE A 107 0.66 -3.21 -12.68
C PHE A 107 1.93 -2.53 -12.17
N MET A 108 1.85 -1.79 -11.06
CA MET A 108 2.99 -1.12 -10.45
C MET A 108 3.28 -1.69 -9.06
N GLN A 109 4.56 -1.98 -8.79
CA GLN A 109 5.07 -2.32 -7.47
C GLN A 109 6.48 -1.75 -7.28
N ASP A 110 6.85 -1.51 -6.02
CA ASP A 110 8.19 -1.05 -5.68
C ASP A 110 9.25 -2.18 -5.74
N GLY A 111 10.47 -1.86 -5.32
CA GLY A 111 11.59 -2.80 -5.31
C GLY A 111 11.79 -3.57 -3.99
N ALA A 112 10.78 -3.68 -3.12
CA ALA A 112 10.91 -4.39 -1.86
C ALA A 112 11.24 -5.89 -2.07
N PRO A 113 11.98 -6.53 -1.14
CA PRO A 113 12.39 -7.93 -1.31
C PRO A 113 11.25 -8.92 -1.62
N PRO A 114 10.06 -8.86 -0.99
CA PRO A 114 8.93 -9.72 -1.35
C PRO A 114 8.48 -9.55 -2.80
N HIS A 115 8.45 -8.30 -3.30
CA HIS A 115 7.93 -7.93 -4.62
C HIS A 115 8.83 -8.43 -5.75
N VAL A 116 10.14 -8.51 -5.48
CA VAL A 116 11.13 -8.94 -6.47
C VAL A 116 11.52 -10.41 -6.34
N ALA A 117 10.83 -11.20 -5.51
CA ALA A 117 11.08 -12.63 -5.41
C ALA A 117 10.88 -13.34 -6.75
N VAL A 118 11.73 -14.32 -7.08
CA VAL A 118 11.71 -15.02 -8.39
C VAL A 118 10.31 -15.56 -8.73
N ARG A 119 9.62 -16.15 -7.74
CA ARG A 119 8.27 -16.70 -7.94
C ARG A 119 7.20 -15.64 -8.18
N VAL A 120 7.36 -14.43 -7.62
CA VAL A 120 6.48 -13.29 -7.89
C VAL A 120 6.71 -12.78 -9.31
N GLN A 121 7.98 -12.62 -9.72
CA GLN A 121 8.32 -12.22 -11.08
C GLN A 121 7.77 -13.20 -12.14
N GLN A 122 7.91 -14.51 -11.90
CA GLN A 122 7.37 -15.54 -12.79
C GLN A 122 5.85 -15.43 -12.93
N MET A 123 5.13 -15.24 -11.82
CA MET A 123 3.68 -15.10 -11.81
C MET A 123 3.22 -13.83 -12.54
N LEU A 124 3.91 -12.70 -12.34
CA LEU A 124 3.60 -11.46 -13.05
C LEU A 124 3.75 -11.64 -14.57
N ARG A 125 4.81 -12.31 -15.04
CA ARG A 125 5.01 -12.62 -16.47
C ARG A 125 3.97 -13.58 -17.05
N GLN A 126 3.28 -14.37 -16.22
CA GLN A 126 2.22 -15.28 -16.66
C GLN A 126 0.86 -14.59 -16.81
N ASN A 127 0.62 -13.52 -16.04
CA ASN A 127 -0.69 -12.87 -15.96
C ASN A 127 -0.73 -11.48 -16.63
N PHE A 128 0.42 -10.81 -16.75
CA PHE A 128 0.56 -9.50 -17.37
C PHE A 128 1.58 -9.56 -18.51
N THR A 129 1.45 -8.65 -19.47
CA THR A 129 2.51 -8.45 -20.46
C THR A 129 3.70 -7.76 -19.81
N THR A 130 4.92 -8.02 -20.29
CA THR A 130 6.13 -7.41 -19.68
C THR A 130 6.14 -5.89 -19.77
N GLU A 131 5.51 -5.32 -20.80
CA GLU A 131 5.40 -3.87 -21.01
C GLU A 131 4.40 -3.21 -20.06
N THR A 132 3.44 -3.96 -19.52
CA THR A 132 2.41 -3.46 -18.60
C THR A 132 2.76 -3.71 -17.13
N VAL A 133 4.04 -3.98 -16.81
CA VAL A 133 4.52 -4.14 -15.44
C VAL A 133 5.63 -3.14 -15.15
N ILE A 134 5.41 -2.29 -14.15
CA ILE A 134 6.39 -1.38 -13.59
C ILE A 134 6.97 -2.01 -12.33
N SER A 135 8.21 -2.52 -12.43
CA SER A 135 8.90 -3.22 -11.34
C SER A 135 10.40 -3.38 -11.65
N ARG A 136 11.24 -3.56 -10.62
CA ARG A 136 12.72 -3.53 -10.72
C ARG A 136 13.33 -4.41 -11.81
N TYR A 137 12.75 -5.57 -12.11
CA TYR A 137 13.26 -6.55 -13.07
C TYR A 137 12.41 -6.68 -14.34
N PHE A 138 11.65 -5.62 -14.66
CA PHE A 138 10.84 -5.47 -15.86
C PHE A 138 11.38 -4.32 -16.72
N PRO A 139 10.98 -4.20 -18.00
CA PRO A 139 11.48 -3.15 -18.90
C PRO A 139 11.36 -1.74 -18.32
N THR A 140 10.27 -1.48 -17.60
CA THR A 140 10.05 -0.22 -16.88
C THR A 140 10.27 -0.43 -15.38
N ALA A 141 11.36 0.11 -14.84
CA ALA A 141 11.68 -0.02 -13.42
C ALA A 141 11.11 1.17 -12.61
N TRP A 142 10.55 0.89 -11.43
CA TRP A 142 10.25 1.93 -10.45
C TRP A 142 11.55 2.42 -9.78
N PRO A 143 11.77 3.75 -9.67
CA PRO A 143 12.98 4.28 -9.05
C PRO A 143 13.07 3.87 -7.57
N PRO A 144 14.27 3.48 -7.08
CA PRO A 144 14.45 3.15 -5.67
C PRO A 144 14.24 4.39 -4.78
N ARG A 145 13.79 4.17 -3.54
CA ARG A 145 13.66 5.21 -2.50
C ARG A 145 12.83 6.43 -2.95
N SER A 146 11.74 6.19 -3.66
CA SER A 146 10.82 7.23 -4.12
C SER A 146 9.45 7.15 -3.42
N PRO A 147 9.38 7.16 -2.06
CA PRO A 147 8.10 7.15 -1.35
C PRO A 147 7.25 8.37 -1.70
N ASP A 148 7.89 9.53 -1.95
CA ASP A 148 7.22 10.78 -2.31
C ASP A 148 6.44 10.71 -3.64
N LEU A 149 6.67 9.66 -4.44
CA LEU A 149 5.99 9.39 -5.71
C LEU A 149 4.86 8.37 -5.58
N THR A 150 4.68 7.73 -4.43
CA THR A 150 3.56 6.80 -4.22
C THR A 150 2.37 7.55 -3.61
N PRO A 151 1.15 7.37 -4.13
CA PRO A 151 -0.04 7.97 -3.51
C PRO A 151 -0.42 7.30 -2.18
N TYR A 152 0.28 6.25 -1.79
CA TYR A 152 0.14 5.58 -0.51
C TYR A 152 0.76 6.37 0.63
N ASP A 153 2.00 6.83 0.43
CA ASP A 153 2.78 7.52 1.45
C ASP A 153 2.25 8.94 1.71
N PHE A 154 1.94 9.70 0.66
CA PHE A 154 1.46 11.08 0.83
C PHE A 154 -0.04 11.18 1.14
N TRP A 155 -0.83 10.13 0.91
CA TRP A 155 -2.28 10.20 1.08
C TRP A 155 -2.90 8.96 1.74
N LEU A 156 -2.97 7.80 1.07
CA LEU A 156 -3.89 6.74 1.47
C LEU A 156 -3.66 6.24 2.90
N TRP A 157 -2.41 5.95 3.28
CA TRP A 157 -2.13 5.44 4.61
C TRP A 157 -2.36 6.46 5.71
N GLY A 158 -2.02 7.73 5.49
CA GLY A 158 -2.33 8.82 6.40
C GLY A 158 -3.84 9.01 6.58
N TYR A 159 -4.58 9.02 5.46
CA TYR A 159 -6.04 9.09 5.46
C TYR A 159 -6.68 7.93 6.22
N LEU A 160 -6.32 6.69 5.89
CA LEU A 160 -6.87 5.51 6.55
C LEU A 160 -6.57 5.51 8.05
N LYS A 161 -5.33 5.77 8.47
CA LYS A 161 -4.97 5.86 9.89
C LYS A 161 -5.79 6.94 10.61
N SER A 162 -6.01 8.10 9.99
CA SER A 162 -6.81 9.19 10.58
C SER A 162 -8.28 8.85 10.82
N LYS A 163 -8.82 7.85 10.11
CA LYS A 163 -10.22 7.39 10.18
C LYS A 163 -10.38 6.11 11.00
N VAL A 164 -9.47 5.15 10.82
CA VAL A 164 -9.51 3.83 11.48
C VAL A 164 -9.36 3.96 12.99
N TYR A 165 -8.56 4.93 13.45
CA TYR A 165 -8.33 5.20 14.87
C TYR A 165 -9.26 6.29 15.44
N GLN A 166 -10.36 6.61 14.76
CA GLN A 166 -11.41 7.46 15.34
C GLN A 166 -12.23 6.62 16.33
N GLY A 167 -11.80 6.62 17.59
CA GLY A 167 -12.41 5.85 18.67
C GLY A 167 -11.49 4.77 19.21
N VAL A 168 -12.00 3.97 20.15
CA VAL A 168 -11.23 2.90 20.79
C VAL A 168 -11.27 1.66 19.90
N VAL A 169 -10.09 1.18 19.48
CA VAL A 169 -9.94 -0.10 18.78
C VAL A 169 -9.50 -1.14 19.82
N GLN A 170 -10.41 -2.03 20.20
CA GLN A 170 -10.20 -2.96 21.32
C GLN A 170 -9.55 -4.29 20.89
N ASP A 171 -9.78 -4.72 19.65
CA ASP A 171 -9.25 -5.97 19.11
C ASP A 171 -8.96 -5.89 17.60
N LEU A 172 -8.32 -6.94 17.07
CA LEU A 172 -8.00 -7.05 15.64
C LEU A 172 -9.25 -7.13 14.76
N ALA A 173 -10.36 -7.68 15.26
CA ALA A 173 -11.59 -7.78 14.48
C ALA A 173 -12.17 -6.38 14.20
N THR A 174 -12.26 -5.55 15.25
CA THR A 174 -12.66 -4.15 15.18
C THR A 174 -11.71 -3.34 14.31
N LEU A 175 -10.39 -3.58 14.41
CA LEU A 175 -9.40 -2.92 13.56
C LEU A 175 -9.65 -3.23 12.08
N LYS A 176 -9.79 -4.52 11.72
CA LYS A 176 -10.03 -4.96 10.34
C LYS A 176 -11.36 -4.45 9.79
N ASP A 177 -12.40 -4.42 10.61
CA ASP A 177 -13.71 -3.89 10.23
C ASP A 177 -13.66 -2.37 9.99
N ASN A 178 -12.98 -1.62 10.86
CA ASN A 178 -12.75 -0.18 10.66
C ASN A 178 -11.96 0.11 9.37
N ILE A 179 -10.90 -0.66 9.08
CA ILE A 179 -10.11 -0.53 7.84
C ILE A 179 -11.02 -0.82 6.63
N SER A 180 -11.71 -1.95 6.64
CA SER A 180 -12.59 -2.37 5.54
C SER A 180 -13.71 -1.38 5.28
N ARG A 181 -14.34 -0.86 6.33
CA ARG A 181 -15.39 0.17 6.23
C ARG A 181 -14.84 1.47 5.68
N THR A 182 -13.65 1.89 6.12
CA THR A 182 -13.04 3.14 5.66
C THR A 182 -12.66 3.04 4.19
N VAL A 183 -12.01 1.95 3.76
CA VAL A 183 -11.64 1.70 2.36
C VAL A 183 -12.88 1.70 1.47
N ARG A 184 -13.96 1.03 1.85
CA ARG A 184 -15.21 0.98 1.07
C ARG A 184 -15.87 2.36 0.91
N LYS A 185 -15.63 3.28 1.84
CA LYS A 185 -16.18 4.64 1.82
C LYS A 185 -15.34 5.61 1.01
N ILE A 186 -14.17 5.21 0.50
CA ILE A 186 -13.35 6.08 -0.36
C ILE A 186 -14.07 6.25 -1.70
N PRO A 187 -14.48 7.48 -2.05
CA PRO A 187 -15.12 7.74 -3.33
C PRO A 187 -14.09 7.81 -4.47
N ALA A 188 -14.56 7.59 -5.70
CA ALA A 188 -13.69 7.51 -6.88
C ALA A 188 -12.98 8.83 -7.21
N ASP A 189 -13.58 9.98 -6.90
CA ASP A 189 -12.96 11.30 -7.06
C ASP A 189 -11.71 11.48 -6.21
N MET A 190 -11.67 10.91 -5.00
CA MET A 190 -10.46 10.89 -4.17
C MET A 190 -9.36 10.03 -4.79
N LEU A 191 -9.71 8.88 -5.38
CA LEU A 191 -8.74 8.02 -6.08
C LEU A 191 -8.17 8.73 -7.30
N LEU A 192 -9.04 9.33 -8.13
CA LEU A 192 -8.64 10.13 -9.28
C LEU A 192 -7.72 11.28 -8.87
N SER A 193 -8.09 12.04 -7.84
CA SER A 193 -7.28 13.15 -7.33
C SER A 193 -5.89 12.68 -6.87
N ALA A 194 -5.79 11.52 -6.23
CA ALA A 194 -4.52 10.96 -5.81
C ALA A 194 -3.63 10.58 -7.01
N VAL A 195 -4.21 10.01 -8.07
CA VAL A 195 -3.48 9.73 -9.32
C VAL A 195 -3.04 11.02 -10.01
N VAL A 196 -3.91 12.04 -10.12
CA VAL A 196 -3.55 13.36 -10.67
C VAL A 196 -2.38 13.96 -9.90
N HIS A 197 -2.42 13.94 -8.57
CA HIS A 197 -1.33 14.47 -7.74
C HIS A 197 -0.05 13.68 -7.90
N THR A 198 -0.13 12.37 -8.12
CA THR A 198 1.04 11.52 -8.42
C THR A 198 1.69 11.93 -9.74
N VAL A 199 0.90 12.15 -10.79
CA VAL A 199 1.40 12.62 -12.10
C VAL A 199 2.06 13.99 -11.97
N ASN A 200 1.44 14.93 -11.25
CA ASN A 200 2.01 16.26 -11.01
C ASN A 200 3.35 16.18 -10.27
N ARG A 201 3.47 15.28 -9.28
CA ARG A 201 4.71 15.02 -8.55
C ARG A 201 5.80 14.45 -9.45
N MET A 202 5.47 13.48 -10.31
CA MET A 202 6.41 12.94 -11.29
C MET A 202 6.91 14.03 -12.25
N GLN A 203 6.00 14.85 -12.77
CA GLN A 203 6.36 15.99 -13.62
C GLN A 203 7.29 16.94 -12.87
N TYR A 204 6.99 17.29 -11.62
CA TYR A 204 7.85 18.14 -10.80
C TYR A 204 9.26 17.56 -10.66
N VAL A 205 9.39 16.26 -10.36
CA VAL A 205 10.69 15.58 -10.22
C VAL A 205 11.48 15.63 -11.54
N VAL A 206 10.83 15.42 -12.68
CA VAL A 206 11.46 15.55 -14.00
C VAL A 206 11.97 16.97 -14.24
N HIS A 207 11.15 17.99 -13.96
CA HIS A 207 11.54 19.40 -14.14
C HIS A 207 12.68 19.82 -13.20
N ASN A 208 12.79 19.19 -12.03
CA ASN A 208 13.80 19.49 -11.02
C ASN A 208 14.95 18.47 -11.00
N ASN A 209 15.21 17.79 -12.11
CA ASN A 209 16.33 16.87 -12.30
C ASN A 209 16.49 15.81 -11.19
N GLY A 210 15.38 15.26 -10.68
CA GLY A 210 15.41 14.21 -9.66
C GLY A 210 15.46 14.72 -8.21
N SER A 211 15.31 16.02 -7.97
CA SER A 211 15.31 16.59 -6.61
C SER A 211 14.11 16.12 -5.78
N HIS A 212 14.28 16.08 -4.46
CA HIS A 212 13.20 15.74 -3.52
C HIS A 212 12.03 16.72 -3.63
N ILE A 213 10.81 16.21 -3.43
CA ILE A 213 9.59 17.02 -3.41
C ILE A 213 9.44 17.62 -2.01
N GLU A 214 9.33 18.95 -1.92
CA GLU A 214 9.13 19.61 -0.62
C GLU A 214 7.75 19.28 -0.01
N PRO A 215 7.62 19.20 1.33
CA PRO A 215 6.36 18.88 2.02
C PRO A 215 5.20 19.86 1.74
N HIS A 216 5.49 21.05 1.22
CA HIS A 216 4.51 22.12 1.00
C HIS A 216 3.53 21.87 -0.15
N LEU A 217 3.75 20.85 -0.98
CA LEU A 217 2.79 20.37 -1.98
C LEU A 217 1.69 19.46 -1.38
N ASN A 218 1.72 19.20 -0.07
CA ASN A 218 0.68 18.44 0.65
C ASN A 218 -0.51 19.31 1.11
N ALA A 219 -0.49 20.61 0.83
CA ALA A 219 -1.52 21.54 1.25
C ALA A 219 -2.04 22.35 0.05
N LYS A 220 -2.98 21.76 -0.70
CA LYS A 220 -4.08 22.44 -1.40
C LYS A 220 -5.08 21.40 -1.87
#